data_AF-A0A1R3XJI4-F1
#
_entry.id   AF-A0A1R3XJI4-F1
#
_cell.length_a   1.000
_cell.length_b   1.000
_cell.length_c   1.000
_cell.angle_alpha   90.00
_cell.angle_beta   90.00
_cell.angle_gamma   90.00
#
_symmetry.space_group_name_H-M   'P 1'
#
loop_
_entity.id
_entity.type
_entity.pdbx_description
1 polymer ?
#
loop_
_entity_poly.entity_id
_entity_poly.type
_entity_poly.pdbx_seq_one_letter_code
_entity_poly.pdbx_strand_id
1 'polypeptide(L)'
;MKSNFTKASLSLLLCGALMSSCVSSKKYDELKASKEALEREQAASREKEKEMSNTLRAREQKLAELERAMNDQKKILDNLRNEVTGALAGFNQGDLSVNIKDGKVYVSMSDKLLFATGSTKVNNTGKQALDQLVDVLKKNQSVGVMVEGHTDDVEVRPGTKDIADNWDLSVLRATEITRLMAQRGLSPDRITPAGRAFFQPVDTGRTPTAKAKNRRTEIILTPDFTEIYKILGIQSMK
;
A
#
# COMPACT_ATOMS: atom_id res chain seq x y z
N MET A 1 -17.76 -38.19 -104.09
CA MET A 1 -18.99 -38.64 -103.39
C MET A 1 -18.52 -39.34 -102.11
N LYS A 2 -18.99 -38.87 -100.93
CA LYS A 2 -18.59 -39.28 -99.56
C LYS A 2 -17.20 -38.73 -99.12
N SER A 3 -16.97 -38.17 -97.94
CA SER A 3 -17.82 -37.94 -96.77
C SER A 3 -17.25 -36.83 -95.87
N ASN A 4 -18.13 -35.90 -95.51
CA ASN A 4 -18.26 -35.27 -94.19
C ASN A 4 -17.65 -36.09 -93.04
N PHE A 5 -16.59 -35.62 -92.35
CA PHE A 5 -16.38 -36.02 -90.93
C PHE A 5 -15.41 -35.14 -90.10
N THR A 6 -14.71 -34.14 -90.65
CA THR A 6 -13.66 -33.42 -89.89
C THR A 6 -13.98 -32.01 -89.41
N LYS A 7 -15.19 -31.47 -89.68
CA LYS A 7 -15.56 -30.11 -89.23
C LYS A 7 -16.46 -30.06 -87.99
N ALA A 8 -17.03 -31.19 -87.55
CA ALA A 8 -17.91 -31.22 -86.38
C ALA A 8 -17.18 -31.35 -85.03
N SER A 9 -15.96 -31.91 -85.01
CA SER A 9 -15.25 -32.18 -83.74
C SER A 9 -14.38 -31.03 -83.24
N LEU A 10 -14.03 -30.05 -84.09
CA LEU A 10 -13.21 -28.90 -83.67
C LEU A 10 -14.04 -27.71 -83.17
N SER A 11 -15.30 -27.60 -83.63
CA SER A 11 -16.22 -26.55 -83.16
C SER A 11 -16.89 -26.89 -81.81
N LEU A 12 -16.87 -28.16 -81.40
CA LEU A 12 -17.39 -28.59 -80.09
C LEU A 12 -16.35 -28.47 -78.96
N LEU A 13 -15.05 -28.52 -79.29
CA LEU A 13 -13.96 -28.32 -78.32
C LEU A 13 -13.69 -26.84 -77.99
N LEU A 14 -14.07 -25.90 -78.88
CA LEU A 14 -13.84 -24.47 -78.65
C LEU A 14 -14.96 -23.79 -77.84
N CYS A 15 -16.18 -24.35 -77.81
CA CYS A 15 -17.26 -23.90 -76.91
C CYS A 15 -17.14 -24.48 -75.50
N GLY A 16 -16.47 -25.62 -75.32
CA GLY A 16 -16.28 -26.26 -74.00
C GLY A 16 -15.33 -25.50 -73.07
N ALA A 17 -14.48 -24.62 -73.61
CA ALA A 17 -13.51 -23.85 -72.83
C ALA A 17 -13.98 -22.43 -72.45
N LEU A 18 -15.09 -21.95 -73.00
CA LEU A 18 -15.61 -20.59 -72.75
C LEU A 18 -16.83 -20.55 -71.81
N MET A 19 -17.38 -21.71 -71.42
CA MET A 19 -18.57 -21.79 -70.55
C MET A 19 -18.24 -21.98 -69.06
N SER A 20 -17.00 -21.73 -68.65
CA SER A 20 -16.57 -21.84 -67.24
C SER A 20 -16.42 -20.50 -66.51
N SER A 21 -16.80 -19.37 -67.14
CA SER A 21 -16.47 -18.02 -66.63
C SER A 21 -17.66 -17.10 -66.33
N CYS A 22 -18.89 -17.61 -66.28
CA CYS A 22 -20.05 -16.81 -65.87
C CYS A 22 -20.42 -17.08 -64.41
N VAL A 23 -19.80 -16.35 -63.47
CA VAL A 23 -20.36 -16.19 -62.13
C VAL A 23 -21.69 -15.46 -62.27
N SER A 24 -22.78 -15.96 -61.68
CA SER A 24 -24.07 -15.26 -61.76
C SER A 24 -24.00 -13.90 -61.05
N SER A 25 -24.61 -12.85 -61.63
CA SER A 25 -24.63 -11.50 -61.04
C SER A 25 -24.99 -11.51 -59.54
N LYS A 26 -25.96 -12.35 -59.16
CA LYS A 26 -26.39 -12.52 -57.77
C LYS A 26 -25.27 -13.05 -56.87
N LYS A 27 -24.47 -14.02 -57.34
CA LYS A 27 -23.34 -14.58 -56.59
C LYS A 27 -22.18 -13.60 -56.48
N TYR A 28 -22.02 -12.71 -57.46
CA TYR A 28 -21.08 -11.58 -57.40
C TYR A 28 -21.50 -10.55 -56.34
N ASP A 29 -22.79 -10.16 -56.31
CA ASP A 29 -23.33 -9.21 -55.34
C ASP A 29 -23.27 -9.74 -53.90
N GLU A 30 -23.61 -11.02 -53.68
CA GLU A 30 -23.47 -11.70 -52.39
C GLU A 30 -22.00 -11.75 -51.92
N LEU A 31 -21.07 -12.06 -52.82
CA LEU A 31 -19.64 -12.09 -52.52
C LEU A 31 -19.09 -10.69 -52.19
N LYS A 32 -19.54 -9.66 -52.91
CA LYS A 32 -19.19 -8.26 -52.64
C LYS A 32 -19.69 -7.81 -51.27
N ALA A 33 -20.95 -8.09 -50.94
CA ALA A 33 -21.52 -7.77 -49.63
C ALA A 33 -20.80 -8.50 -48.48
N SER A 34 -20.45 -9.79 -48.69
CA SER A 34 -19.66 -10.58 -47.73
C SER A 34 -18.25 -10.00 -47.53
N LYS A 35 -17.58 -9.59 -48.61
CA LYS A 35 -16.26 -8.94 -48.54
C LYS A 35 -16.33 -7.61 -47.78
N GLU A 36 -17.32 -6.77 -48.07
CA GLU A 36 -17.50 -5.49 -47.37
C GLU A 36 -17.85 -5.67 -45.88
N ALA A 37 -18.56 -6.75 -45.52
CA ALA A 37 -18.82 -7.09 -44.11
C ALA A 37 -17.54 -7.56 -43.40
N LEU A 38 -16.75 -8.41 -44.06
CA LEU A 38 -15.46 -8.89 -43.52
C LEU A 38 -14.44 -7.76 -43.36
N GLU A 39 -14.36 -6.83 -44.31
CA GLU A 39 -13.50 -5.64 -44.22
C GLU A 39 -13.92 -4.74 -43.04
N ARG A 40 -15.23 -4.59 -42.79
CA ARG A 40 -15.75 -3.87 -41.62
C ARG A 40 -15.39 -4.55 -40.30
N GLU A 41 -15.54 -5.88 -40.22
CA GLU A 41 -15.16 -6.66 -39.04
C GLU A 41 -13.64 -6.61 -38.77
N GLN A 42 -12.84 -6.70 -39.83
CA GLN A 42 -11.39 -6.58 -39.72
C GLN A 42 -10.96 -5.18 -39.30
N ALA A 43 -11.60 -4.13 -39.80
CA ALA A 43 -11.37 -2.76 -39.36
C ALA A 43 -11.74 -2.56 -37.87
N ALA A 44 -12.89 -3.06 -37.44
CA ALA A 44 -13.31 -3.01 -36.04
C ALA A 44 -12.35 -3.78 -35.11
N SER A 45 -11.87 -4.95 -35.56
CA SER A 45 -10.90 -5.76 -34.81
C SER A 45 -9.56 -5.05 -34.67
N ARG A 46 -9.05 -4.43 -35.75
CA ARG A 46 -7.81 -3.65 -35.71
C ARG A 46 -7.90 -2.46 -34.77
N GLU A 47 -9.05 -1.78 -34.72
CA GLU A 47 -9.20 -0.66 -33.77
C GLU A 47 -9.29 -1.14 -32.33
N LYS A 48 -9.93 -2.28 -32.07
CA LYS A 48 -9.92 -2.90 -30.75
C LYS A 48 -8.52 -3.35 -30.33
N GLU A 49 -7.71 -3.89 -31.25
CA GLU A 49 -6.31 -4.24 -31.01
C GLU A 49 -5.47 -3.00 -30.69
N LYS A 50 -5.69 -1.90 -31.42
CA LYS A 50 -5.00 -0.62 -31.16
C LYS A 50 -5.39 -0.02 -29.82
N GLU A 51 -6.67 -0.02 -29.47
CA GLU A 51 -7.16 0.43 -28.17
C GLU A 51 -6.61 -0.41 -27.03
N MET A 52 -6.64 -1.74 -27.17
CA MET A 52 -6.06 -2.67 -26.20
C MET A 52 -4.56 -2.46 -26.05
N SER A 53 -3.83 -2.30 -27.17
CA SER A 53 -2.39 -2.03 -27.16
C SER A 53 -2.06 -0.73 -26.43
N ASN A 54 -2.83 0.33 -26.67
CA ASN A 54 -2.66 1.60 -25.97
C ASN A 54 -2.97 1.49 -24.47
N THR A 55 -4.02 0.74 -24.11
CA THR A 55 -4.39 0.49 -22.71
C THR A 55 -3.31 -0.31 -21.99
N LEU A 56 -2.78 -1.37 -22.61
CA LEU A 56 -1.69 -2.17 -22.06
C LEU A 56 -0.44 -1.32 -21.84
N ARG A 57 -0.04 -0.50 -22.83
CA ARG A 57 1.10 0.42 -22.68
C ARG A 57 0.90 1.39 -21.51
N ALA A 58 -0.29 1.98 -21.37
CA ALA A 58 -0.58 2.88 -20.25
C ALA A 58 -0.53 2.15 -18.89
N ARG A 59 -1.00 0.90 -18.83
CA ARG A 59 -0.93 0.07 -17.62
C ARG A 59 0.50 -0.31 -17.27
N GLU A 60 1.31 -0.70 -18.24
CA GLU A 60 2.74 -1.00 -18.07
C GLU A 60 3.51 0.21 -17.53
N GLN A 61 3.27 1.40 -18.09
CA GLN A 61 3.86 2.64 -17.60
C GLN A 61 3.47 2.93 -16.14
N LYS A 62 2.19 2.78 -15.81
CA LYS A 62 1.69 2.98 -14.44
C LYS A 62 2.27 1.97 -13.44
N LEU A 63 2.45 0.71 -13.84
CA LEU A 63 3.10 -0.31 -13.02
C LEU A 63 4.57 0.03 -12.77
N ALA A 64 5.31 0.43 -13.81
CA ALA A 64 6.71 0.83 -13.67
C ALA A 64 6.88 2.06 -12.75
N GLU A 65 5.97 3.02 -12.82
CA GLU A 65 5.96 4.20 -11.93
C GLU A 65 5.66 3.80 -10.48
N LEU A 66 4.67 2.94 -10.27
CA LEU A 66 4.31 2.43 -8.95
C LEU A 66 5.45 1.63 -8.31
N GLU A 67 6.12 0.76 -9.07
CA GLU A 67 7.27 0.00 -8.61
C GLU A 67 8.43 0.91 -8.16
N ARG A 68 8.69 1.98 -8.90
CA ARG A 68 9.70 2.98 -8.51
C ARG A 68 9.31 3.69 -7.21
N ALA A 69 8.08 4.18 -7.14
CA ALA A 69 7.57 4.87 -5.95
C ALA A 69 7.60 3.95 -4.71
N MET A 70 7.24 2.66 -4.86
CA MET A 70 7.33 1.67 -3.79
C MET A 70 8.76 1.40 -3.34
N ASN A 71 9.70 1.29 -4.27
CA ASN A 71 11.11 1.07 -3.95
C ASN A 71 11.72 2.26 -3.21
N ASP A 72 11.38 3.48 -3.61
CA ASP A 72 11.86 4.68 -2.93
C ASP A 72 11.22 4.83 -1.55
N GLN A 73 9.94 4.51 -1.42
CA GLN A 73 9.25 4.45 -0.12
C GLN A 73 9.89 3.42 0.82
N LYS A 74 10.26 2.24 0.29
CA LYS A 74 10.98 1.23 1.06
C LYS A 74 12.32 1.74 1.59
N LYS A 75 13.10 2.45 0.76
CA LYS A 75 14.37 3.06 1.19
C LYS A 75 14.15 4.10 2.29
N ILE A 76 13.11 4.94 2.17
CA ILE A 76 12.75 5.93 3.20
C ILE A 76 12.44 5.22 4.52
N LEU A 77 11.63 4.16 4.49
CA LEU A 77 11.32 3.36 5.67
C LEU A 77 12.54 2.71 6.31
N ASP A 78 13.40 2.09 5.49
CA ASP A 78 14.60 1.42 5.95
C ASP A 78 15.59 2.43 6.58
N ASN A 79 15.75 3.61 5.96
CA ASN A 79 16.57 4.70 6.50
C ASN A 79 16.01 5.23 7.83
N LEU A 80 14.71 5.55 7.87
CA LEU A 80 14.06 6.03 9.10
C LEU A 80 14.22 5.01 10.23
N ARG A 81 13.98 3.72 9.95
CA ARG A 81 14.17 2.65 10.93
C ARG A 81 15.60 2.59 11.43
N ASN A 82 16.59 2.73 10.55
CA ASN A 82 18.00 2.69 10.93
C ASN A 82 18.42 3.92 11.74
N GLU A 83 17.96 5.12 11.38
CA GLU A 83 18.20 6.34 12.15
C GLU A 83 17.62 6.25 13.56
N VAL A 84 16.37 5.77 13.68
CA VAL A 84 15.71 5.58 14.97
C VAL A 84 16.42 4.51 15.79
N THR A 85 16.79 3.38 15.18
CA THR A 85 17.53 2.30 15.86
C THR A 85 18.89 2.80 16.35
N GLY A 86 19.61 3.57 15.53
CA GLY A 86 20.90 4.15 15.87
C GLY A 86 20.81 5.18 16.99
N ALA A 87 19.79 6.06 16.94
CA ALA A 87 19.54 7.02 18.01
C ALA A 87 19.26 6.33 19.35
N LEU A 88 18.47 5.24 19.33
CA LEU A 88 18.02 4.55 20.54
C LEU A 88 18.93 3.39 20.98
N ALA A 89 20.10 3.23 20.36
CA ALA A 89 21.02 2.12 20.65
C ALA A 89 21.59 2.13 22.09
N GLY A 90 21.54 3.28 22.79
CA GLY A 90 21.98 3.41 24.18
C GLY A 90 21.01 2.84 25.23
N PHE A 91 19.81 2.40 24.81
CA PHE A 91 18.79 1.84 25.71
C PHE A 91 18.78 0.31 25.66
N ASN A 92 18.24 -0.30 26.72
CA ASN A 92 18.17 -1.76 26.85
C ASN A 92 17.23 -2.36 25.78
N GLN A 93 17.73 -3.31 24.98
CA GLN A 93 16.96 -4.01 23.95
C GLN A 93 15.76 -4.82 24.49
N GLY A 94 15.77 -5.18 25.78
CA GLY A 94 14.61 -5.84 26.41
C GLY A 94 13.44 -4.89 26.71
N ASP A 95 13.72 -3.58 26.76
CA ASP A 95 12.74 -2.54 27.10
C ASP A 95 12.39 -1.65 25.89
N LEU A 96 13.09 -1.81 24.76
CA LEU A 96 12.91 -1.01 23.55
C LEU A 96 13.12 -1.87 22.30
N SER A 97 12.23 -1.74 21.32
CA SER A 97 12.40 -2.36 20.00
C SER A 97 11.90 -1.47 18.87
N VAL A 98 12.52 -1.61 17.70
CA VAL A 98 12.19 -0.85 16.50
C VAL A 98 11.96 -1.82 15.34
N ASN A 99 10.73 -1.87 14.82
CA ASN A 99 10.34 -2.81 13.78
C ASN A 99 9.58 -2.10 12.65
N ILE A 100 9.61 -2.68 11.45
CA ILE A 100 8.78 -2.22 10.32
C ILE A 100 7.58 -3.15 10.22
N LYS A 101 6.38 -2.59 10.15
CA LYS A 101 5.13 -3.32 9.96
C LYS A 101 4.16 -2.46 9.17
N ASP A 102 3.45 -3.03 8.19
CA ASP A 102 2.41 -2.36 7.40
C ASP A 102 2.83 -1.00 6.81
N GLY A 103 4.08 -0.90 6.35
CA GLY A 103 4.62 0.36 5.78
C GLY A 103 4.88 1.45 6.83
N LYS A 104 4.96 1.12 8.11
CA LYS A 104 5.24 2.05 9.21
C LYS A 104 6.38 1.54 10.07
N VAL A 105 7.04 2.45 10.79
CA VAL A 105 8.05 2.10 11.78
C VAL A 105 7.40 2.14 13.16
N TYR A 106 7.44 1.02 13.87
CA TYR A 106 6.93 0.87 15.23
C TYR A 106 8.10 0.91 16.21
N VAL A 107 8.09 1.90 17.10
CA VAL A 107 9.01 2.01 18.22
C VAL A 107 8.26 1.59 19.47
N SER A 108 8.47 0.37 19.93
CA SER A 108 7.84 -0.14 21.15
C SER A 108 8.76 0.12 22.33
N MET A 109 8.25 0.82 23.34
CA MET A 109 8.94 1.12 24.59
C MET A 109 8.16 0.52 25.76
N SER A 110 8.84 -0.19 26.65
CA SER A 110 8.20 -0.79 27.83
C SER A 110 7.72 0.29 28.80
N ASP A 111 6.63 -0.01 29.51
CA ASP A 111 6.14 0.87 30.56
C ASP A 111 7.19 1.10 31.66
N LYS A 112 8.03 0.09 31.91
CA LYS A 112 9.14 0.16 32.87
C LYS A 112 10.21 1.17 32.47
N LEU A 113 10.51 1.29 31.17
CA LEU A 113 11.43 2.29 30.65
C LEU A 113 10.88 3.70 30.85
N LEU A 114 9.59 3.88 30.55
CA LEU A 114 8.97 5.20 30.43
C LEU A 114 8.43 5.73 31.76
N PHE A 115 7.85 4.89 32.61
CA PHE A 115 7.05 5.31 33.76
C PHE A 115 7.51 4.60 35.04
N ALA A 116 7.28 5.26 36.17
CA ALA A 116 7.30 4.58 37.45
C ALA A 116 5.99 3.78 37.65
N THR A 117 6.02 2.74 38.47
CA THR A 117 4.83 1.93 38.78
C THR A 117 3.66 2.81 39.24
N GLY A 118 2.50 2.69 38.56
CA GLY A 118 1.30 3.46 38.88
C GLY A 118 1.34 4.94 38.50
N SER A 119 2.38 5.39 37.81
CA SER A 119 2.52 6.78 37.35
C SER A 119 2.12 6.93 35.87
N THR A 120 1.53 8.08 35.55
CA THR A 120 1.35 8.58 34.18
C THR A 120 2.43 9.60 33.79
N LYS A 121 3.35 9.94 34.71
CA LYS A 121 4.47 10.84 34.48
C LYS A 121 5.69 10.08 34.01
N VAL A 122 6.23 10.52 32.87
CA VAL A 122 7.44 9.94 32.28
C VAL A 122 8.65 10.24 33.16
N ASN A 123 9.44 9.21 33.45
CA ASN A 123 10.67 9.30 34.23
C ASN A 123 11.83 9.91 33.41
N ASN A 124 12.99 10.15 34.03
CA ASN A 124 14.11 10.81 33.35
C ASN A 124 14.70 9.97 32.21
N THR A 125 14.79 8.64 32.37
CA THR A 125 15.29 7.73 31.33
C THR A 125 14.36 7.72 30.12
N GLY A 126 13.04 7.66 30.35
CA GLY A 126 12.03 7.79 29.31
C GLY A 126 12.13 9.12 28.58
N LYS A 127 12.32 10.24 29.29
CA LYS A 127 12.53 11.56 28.66
C LYS A 127 13.76 11.57 27.75
N GLN A 128 14.88 11.00 28.18
CA GLN A 128 16.08 10.90 27.34
C GLN A 128 15.83 10.09 26.05
N ALA A 129 15.09 8.98 26.15
CA ALA A 129 14.73 8.19 24.97
C ALA A 129 13.83 8.97 24.01
N LEU A 130 12.82 9.67 24.55
CA LEU A 130 11.94 10.52 23.76
C LEU A 130 12.69 11.68 23.11
N ASP A 131 13.64 12.31 23.80
CA ASP A 131 14.46 13.40 23.26
C ASP A 131 15.27 12.94 22.05
N GLN A 132 15.92 11.77 22.13
CA GLN A 132 16.67 11.20 21.01
C GLN A 132 15.77 10.84 19.83
N LEU A 133 14.57 10.31 20.10
CA LEU A 133 13.59 10.06 19.05
C LEU A 133 13.13 11.37 18.38
N VAL A 134 12.85 12.41 19.16
CA VAL A 134 12.45 13.72 18.63
C VAL A 134 13.54 14.33 17.76
N ASP A 135 14.82 14.17 18.11
CA ASP A 135 15.93 14.68 17.29
C ASP A 135 16.00 14.01 15.91
N VAL A 136 15.64 12.73 15.80
CA VAL A 136 15.47 12.04 14.50
C VAL A 136 14.24 12.59 13.76
N LEU A 137 13.11 12.76 14.44
CA LEU A 137 11.85 13.22 13.84
C LEU A 137 11.87 14.67 13.36
N LYS A 138 12.74 15.50 13.94
CA LYS A 138 12.98 16.89 13.47
C LYS A 138 13.71 16.93 12.13
N LYS A 139 14.53 15.91 11.82
CA LYS A 139 15.18 15.75 10.51
C LYS A 139 14.23 15.16 9.46
N ASN A 140 13.22 14.41 9.91
CA ASN A 140 12.25 13.72 9.07
C ASN A 140 10.86 14.38 9.17
N GLN A 141 10.71 15.59 8.62
CA GLN A 141 9.53 16.44 8.87
C GLN A 141 8.22 15.93 8.24
N SER A 142 8.29 15.11 7.19
CA SER A 142 7.11 14.53 6.52
C SER A 142 6.51 13.33 7.26
N VAL A 143 7.16 12.84 8.32
CA VAL A 143 6.69 11.66 9.06
C VAL A 143 5.61 12.05 10.06
N GLY A 144 4.43 11.45 9.96
CA GLY A 144 3.38 11.51 10.96
C GLY A 144 3.69 10.59 12.15
N VAL A 145 3.29 10.99 13.36
CA VAL A 145 3.58 10.29 14.61
C VAL A 145 2.28 9.98 15.34
N MET A 146 2.09 8.71 15.70
CA MET A 146 1.00 8.30 16.58
C MET A 146 1.59 7.62 17.81
N VAL A 147 1.14 8.02 18.99
CA VAL A 147 1.57 7.43 20.26
C VAL A 147 0.42 6.60 20.80
N GLU A 148 0.54 5.28 20.77
CA GLU A 148 -0.47 4.35 21.30
C GLU A 148 -0.04 3.79 22.66
N GLY A 149 -0.84 4.05 23.70
CA GLY A 149 -0.68 3.43 25.01
C GLY A 149 -1.37 2.06 25.08
N HIS A 150 -0.70 1.08 25.68
CA HIS A 150 -1.26 -0.25 25.98
C HIS A 150 -1.05 -0.62 27.45
N THR A 151 -2.01 -1.34 28.01
CA THR A 151 -1.95 -1.89 29.38
C THR A 151 -1.94 -3.41 29.34
N ASP A 152 -1.69 -4.03 30.50
CA ASP A 152 -2.10 -5.41 30.71
C ASP A 152 -3.59 -5.47 31.15
N ASP A 153 -4.07 -6.69 31.33
CA ASP A 153 -5.43 -7.03 31.78
C ASP A 153 -5.64 -6.83 33.29
N VAL A 154 -4.68 -6.25 34.02
CA VAL A 154 -4.86 -5.96 35.45
C VAL A 154 -5.68 -4.67 35.57
N GLU A 155 -6.73 -4.71 36.39
CA GLU A 155 -7.57 -3.54 36.63
C GLU A 155 -6.78 -2.42 37.31
N VAL A 156 -7.05 -1.18 36.89
CA VAL A 156 -6.54 0.00 37.58
C VAL A 156 -7.07 -0.01 39.02
N ARG A 157 -6.21 0.32 39.98
CA ARG A 157 -6.59 0.32 41.39
C ARG A 157 -7.74 1.32 41.62
N PRO A 158 -8.84 0.92 42.29
CA PRO A 158 -9.92 1.84 42.64
C PRO A 158 -9.39 3.05 43.42
N GLY A 159 -9.88 4.24 43.07
CA GLY A 159 -9.45 5.50 43.70
C GLY A 159 -8.16 6.11 43.13
N THR A 160 -7.62 5.57 42.03
CA THR A 160 -6.58 6.27 41.27
C THR A 160 -7.17 7.56 40.70
N LYS A 161 -6.63 8.70 41.12
CA LYS A 161 -7.18 10.01 40.81
C LYS A 161 -7.26 10.22 39.29
N ASP A 162 -8.43 10.60 38.80
CA ASP A 162 -8.70 10.95 37.40
C ASP A 162 -8.43 9.80 36.40
N ILE A 163 -8.44 8.53 36.85
CA ILE A 163 -8.29 7.33 36.01
C ILE A 163 -9.40 6.34 36.38
N ALA A 164 -10.42 6.20 35.53
CA ALA A 164 -11.51 5.26 35.75
C ALA A 164 -11.12 3.81 35.42
N ASP A 165 -10.37 3.61 34.32
CA ASP A 165 -10.02 2.28 33.82
C ASP A 165 -8.72 2.27 33.00
N ASN A 166 -8.45 1.13 32.34
CA ASN A 166 -7.29 0.97 31.47
C ASN A 166 -7.37 1.79 30.18
N TRP A 167 -8.56 2.24 29.74
CA TRP A 167 -8.66 3.20 28.63
C TRP A 167 -8.07 4.53 29.05
N ASP A 168 -8.51 5.08 30.17
CA ASP A 168 -7.99 6.34 30.72
C ASP A 168 -6.48 6.27 30.94
N LEU A 169 -6.00 5.19 31.58
CA LEU A 169 -4.57 5.02 31.84
C LEU A 169 -3.76 5.03 30.55
N SER A 170 -4.22 4.31 29.52
CA SER A 170 -3.52 4.21 28.24
C SER A 170 -3.48 5.55 27.49
N VAL A 171 -4.60 6.27 27.43
CA VAL A 171 -4.71 7.56 26.74
C VAL A 171 -3.92 8.64 27.47
N LEU A 172 -3.97 8.68 28.81
CA LEU A 172 -3.25 9.68 29.61
C LEU A 172 -1.73 9.53 29.47
N ARG A 173 -1.22 8.29 29.45
CA ARG A 173 0.20 8.01 29.21
C ARG A 173 0.63 8.44 27.81
N ALA A 174 -0.15 8.09 26.79
CA ALA A 174 0.12 8.54 25.43
C ALA A 174 0.14 10.08 25.33
N THR A 175 -0.81 10.74 25.99
CA THR A 175 -0.91 12.21 26.01
C THR A 175 0.29 12.86 26.72
N GLU A 176 0.78 12.29 27.82
CA GLU A 176 1.99 12.78 28.50
C GLU A 176 3.20 12.74 27.56
N ILE A 177 3.40 11.62 26.86
CA ILE A 177 4.49 11.45 25.90
C ILE A 177 4.35 12.47 24.76
N THR A 178 3.16 12.61 24.19
CA THR A 178 2.87 13.60 23.15
C THR A 178 3.23 15.03 23.61
N ARG A 179 2.85 15.41 24.84
CA ARG A 179 3.19 16.73 25.39
C ARG A 179 4.69 16.92 25.52
N LEU A 180 5.43 15.91 25.98
CA LEU A 180 6.90 15.97 26.10
C LEU A 180 7.57 16.10 24.73
N MET A 181 7.13 15.31 23.74
CA MET A 181 7.66 15.40 22.37
C MET A 181 7.39 16.77 21.75
N ALA A 182 6.20 17.33 21.96
CA ALA A 182 5.86 18.67 21.51
C ALA A 182 6.71 19.75 22.20
N GLN A 183 6.90 19.66 23.52
CA GLN A 183 7.77 20.57 24.28
C GLN A 183 9.24 20.52 23.81
N ARG A 184 9.70 19.35 23.34
CA ARG A 184 11.04 19.17 22.76
C ARG A 184 11.16 19.69 21.31
N GLY A 185 10.06 20.15 20.73
CA GLY A 185 10.00 20.83 19.43
C GLY A 185 9.50 19.97 18.28
N LEU A 186 8.80 18.85 18.54
CA LEU A 186 8.01 18.19 17.51
C LEU A 186 6.73 19.00 17.25
N SER A 187 6.38 19.19 15.99
CA SER A 187 5.19 19.97 15.62
C SER A 187 3.91 19.29 16.14
N PRO A 188 3.00 19.98 16.86
CA PRO A 188 1.80 19.37 17.43
C PRO A 188 0.82 18.79 16.40
N ASP A 189 0.75 19.34 15.20
CA ASP A 189 -0.06 18.84 14.07
C ASP A 189 0.44 17.50 13.52
N ARG A 190 1.66 17.08 13.87
CA ARG A 190 2.25 15.81 13.43
C ARG A 190 2.08 14.68 14.43
N ILE A 191 1.53 14.93 15.62
CA ILE A 191 1.49 13.95 16.70
C ILE A 191 0.07 13.72 17.22
N THR A 192 -0.34 12.45 17.24
CA THR A 192 -1.66 12.03 17.73
C THR A 192 -1.50 11.05 18.91
N PRO A 193 -2.03 11.35 20.10
CA PRO A 193 -2.11 10.39 21.19
C PRO A 193 -3.33 9.48 21.02
N ALA A 194 -3.18 8.19 21.31
CA ALA A 194 -4.25 7.21 21.32
C ALA A 194 -4.03 6.17 22.43
N GLY A 195 -5.10 5.52 22.87
CA GLY A 195 -5.06 4.45 23.86
C GLY A 195 -5.78 3.22 23.35
N ARG A 196 -5.28 2.04 23.71
CA ARG A 196 -5.84 0.73 23.33
C ARG A 196 -6.24 -0.13 24.53
N ALA A 197 -6.02 0.37 25.75
CA ALA A 197 -6.14 -0.41 26.98
C ALA A 197 -5.44 -1.78 26.83
N PHE A 198 -6.08 -2.87 27.26
CA PHE A 198 -5.57 -4.24 27.15
C PHE A 198 -6.12 -5.00 25.93
N PHE A 199 -6.94 -4.37 25.09
CA PHE A 199 -7.66 -5.03 23.99
C PHE A 199 -6.78 -5.35 22.76
N GLN A 200 -5.51 -4.95 22.79
CA GLN A 200 -4.51 -5.26 21.75
C GLN A 200 -3.24 -5.85 22.40
N PRO A 201 -3.34 -7.06 22.99
CA PRO A 201 -2.20 -7.72 23.63
C PRO A 201 -1.21 -8.23 22.58
N VAL A 202 0.08 -8.08 22.86
CA VAL A 202 1.16 -8.72 22.08
C VAL A 202 1.47 -10.13 22.56
N ASP A 203 1.11 -10.43 23.80
CA ASP A 203 1.25 -11.76 24.41
C ASP A 203 -0.05 -12.08 25.15
N THR A 204 -0.77 -13.11 24.71
CA THR A 204 -2.05 -13.52 25.33
C THR A 204 -1.87 -14.36 26.59
N GLY A 205 -0.62 -14.65 26.98
CA GLY A 205 -0.29 -15.34 28.21
C GLY A 205 -0.70 -14.54 29.45
N ARG A 206 -0.97 -15.24 30.55
CA ARG A 206 -1.32 -14.65 31.85
C ARG A 206 -0.12 -14.51 32.80
N THR A 207 1.09 -14.76 32.30
CA THR A 207 2.32 -14.74 33.10
C THR A 207 2.79 -13.30 33.40
N PRO A 208 3.59 -13.07 34.45
CA PRO A 208 4.19 -11.76 34.71
C PRO A 208 4.98 -11.21 33.51
N THR A 209 5.67 -12.10 32.78
CA THR A 209 6.41 -11.76 31.56
C THR A 209 5.49 -11.30 30.43
N ALA A 210 4.37 -12.01 30.19
CA ALA A 210 3.40 -11.62 29.17
C ALA A 210 2.74 -10.26 29.50
N LYS A 211 2.34 -10.08 30.77
CA LYS A 211 1.81 -8.79 31.26
C LYS A 211 2.82 -7.66 31.08
N ALA A 212 4.11 -7.89 31.37
CA ALA A 212 5.16 -6.90 31.16
C ALA A 212 5.33 -6.50 29.69
N LYS A 213 5.20 -7.44 28.74
CA LYS A 213 5.20 -7.13 27.30
C LYS A 213 3.98 -6.32 26.87
N ASN A 214 2.81 -6.60 27.45
CA ASN A 214 1.58 -5.89 27.11
C ASN A 214 1.56 -4.45 27.62
N ARG A 215 2.18 -4.19 28.78
CA ARG A 215 2.43 -2.82 29.30
C ARG A 215 3.52 -2.13 28.48
N ARG A 216 3.12 -1.50 27.38
CA ARG A 216 4.01 -0.83 26.43
C ARG A 216 3.37 0.43 25.86
N THR A 217 4.22 1.31 25.34
CA THR A 217 3.80 2.38 24.43
C THR A 217 4.39 2.08 23.05
N GLU A 218 3.55 2.15 22.02
CA GLU A 218 3.99 2.09 20.63
C GLU A 218 4.00 3.50 20.04
N ILE A 219 5.17 3.97 19.60
CA ILE A 219 5.28 5.20 18.81
C ILE A 219 5.39 4.79 17.35
N ILE A 220 4.33 5.05 16.61
CA ILE A 220 4.11 4.59 15.24
C ILE A 220 4.43 5.75 14.30
N LEU A 221 5.46 5.57 13.49
CA LEU A 221 5.95 6.54 12.53
C LEU A 221 5.41 6.18 11.15
N THR A 222 4.61 7.07 10.59
CA THR A 222 3.98 6.92 9.28
C THR A 222 4.66 7.85 8.30
N PRO A 223 5.49 7.35 7.36
CA PRO A 223 6.04 8.19 6.31
C PRO A 223 4.92 8.69 5.37
N ASP A 224 5.22 9.72 4.61
CA ASP A 224 4.29 10.27 3.63
C ASP A 224 4.11 9.30 2.44
N PHE A 225 2.87 8.95 2.14
CA PHE A 225 2.48 8.09 1.01
C PHE A 225 1.74 8.85 -0.09
N THR A 226 1.71 10.19 -0.02
CA THR A 226 0.93 11.05 -0.91
C THR A 226 1.20 10.78 -2.39
N GLU A 227 2.46 10.52 -2.77
CA GLU A 227 2.81 10.26 -4.17
C GLU A 227 2.24 8.92 -4.68
N ILE A 228 2.32 7.87 -3.86
CA ILE A 228 1.71 6.57 -4.19
C ILE A 228 0.19 6.70 -4.33
N TYR A 229 -0.45 7.48 -3.45
CA TYR A 229 -1.89 7.72 -3.54
C TYR A 229 -2.28 8.47 -4.82
N LYS A 230 -1.50 9.47 -5.26
CA LYS A 230 -1.71 10.15 -6.54
C LYS A 230 -1.63 9.19 -7.72
N ILE A 231 -0.59 8.34 -7.76
CA ILE A 231 -0.44 7.33 -8.84
C ILE A 231 -1.66 6.40 -8.85
N LEU A 232 -2.12 5.96 -7.69
CA LEU A 232 -3.30 5.10 -7.57
C LEU A 232 -4.63 5.82 -7.85
N GLY A 233 -4.64 7.15 -7.95
CA GLY A 233 -5.87 7.95 -8.10
C GLY A 233 -6.73 7.98 -6.84
N ILE A 234 -6.11 7.72 -5.68
CA ILE A 234 -6.77 7.76 -4.37
C ILE A 234 -6.59 9.18 -3.82
N GLN A 235 -7.68 9.83 -3.40
CA GLN A 235 -7.55 11.07 -2.63
C GLN A 235 -6.86 10.76 -1.30
N SER A 236 -5.71 11.40 -1.06
CA SER A 236 -5.04 11.35 0.24
C SER A 236 -5.99 11.88 1.31
N MET A 237 -6.35 11.06 2.29
CA MET A 237 -7.09 11.52 3.46
C MET A 237 -6.13 12.34 4.31
N LYS A 238 -6.38 13.66 4.38
CA LYS A 238 -5.73 14.55 5.34
C LYS A 238 -6.28 14.27 6.74
#